data_AF-A0A7S3UY40-F1
#
_entry.id   AF-A0A7S3UY40-F1
#
_cell.length_a   1.000
_cell.length_b   1.000
_cell.length_c   1.000
_cell.angle_alpha   90.00
_cell.angle_beta   90.00
_cell.angle_gamma   90.00
#
_symmetry.space_group_name_H-M   'P 1'
#
loop_
_entity.id
_entity.type
_entity.pdbx_description
1 polymer ?
#
loop_
_entity_poly.entity_id
_entity_poly.type
_entity_poly.pdbx_seq_one_letter_code
_entity_poly.pdbx_strand_id
1 'polypeptide(L)'
;MSELYDQFKLNTNTQEFIGQVLALKPDRRYMNEVAHETLEKIRLYAKSHAFYDGSKSPYLYPHYGLGSLAEAFARKAAIYGATFVLNQQIDGVIHENEK
;
A
#
# COMPACT_ATOMS: atom_id res chain seq x y z
N MET A 1 -16.26 8.59 -9.48
CA MET A 1 -16.68 7.17 -9.35
C MET A 1 -18.21 7.02 -9.41
N SER A 2 -18.98 7.97 -8.84
CA SER A 2 -20.45 7.91 -8.80
C SER A 2 -21.08 7.62 -10.16
N GLU A 3 -20.67 8.34 -11.21
CA GLU A 3 -21.19 8.14 -12.58
C GLU A 3 -21.03 6.69 -13.07
N LEU A 4 -19.92 6.04 -12.72
CA LEU A 4 -19.66 4.65 -13.10
C LEU A 4 -20.58 3.70 -12.33
N TYR A 5 -20.76 3.93 -11.03
CA TYR A 5 -21.68 3.14 -10.22
C TYR A 5 -23.12 3.27 -10.71
N ASP A 6 -23.54 4.47 -11.12
CA ASP A 6 -24.86 4.73 -11.68
C ASP A 6 -25.02 4.07 -13.05
N GLN A 7 -24.00 4.13 -13.91
CA GLN A 7 -23.98 3.45 -15.21
C GLN A 7 -24.19 1.93 -15.07
N PHE A 8 -23.55 1.30 -14.09
CA PHE A 8 -23.71 -0.13 -13.79
C PHE A 8 -24.88 -0.44 -12.86
N LYS A 9 -25.64 0.58 -12.43
CA LYS A 9 -26.80 0.46 -11.53
C LYS A 9 -26.49 -0.32 -10.25
N LEU A 10 -25.32 -0.08 -9.66
CA LEU A 10 -24.90 -0.75 -8.43
C LEU A 10 -25.63 -0.16 -7.22
N ASN A 11 -26.18 -1.01 -6.36
CA ASN A 11 -26.81 -0.56 -5.12
C ASN A 11 -25.78 -0.03 -4.11
N THR A 12 -26.24 0.75 -3.12
CA THR A 12 -25.37 1.38 -2.11
C THR A 12 -24.48 0.38 -1.36
N ASN A 13 -25.00 -0.80 -1.01
CA ASN A 13 -24.24 -1.81 -0.28
C ASN A 13 -23.07 -2.36 -1.13
N THR A 14 -23.33 -2.60 -2.42
CA THR A 14 -22.30 -3.04 -3.37
C THR A 14 -21.26 -1.94 -3.60
N GLN A 15 -21.68 -0.68 -3.71
CA GLN A 15 -20.76 0.45 -3.83
C GLN A 15 -19.84 0.58 -2.60
N GLU A 16 -20.39 0.43 -1.39
CA GLU A 16 -19.61 0.46 -0.16
C GLU A 16 -18.63 -0.70 -0.06
N PHE A 17 -19.06 -1.92 -0.40
CA PHE A 17 -18.18 -3.08 -0.45
C PHE A 17 -17.03 -2.88 -1.44
N ILE A 18 -17.32 -2.44 -2.67
CA ILE A 18 -16.31 -2.18 -3.69
C ILE A 18 -15.33 -1.09 -3.23
N GLY A 19 -15.84 0.01 -2.67
CA GLY A 19 -15.00 1.12 -2.22
C GLY A 19 -14.12 0.80 -1.03
N GLN A 20 -14.71 0.29 0.05
CA GLN A 20 -14.03 0.13 1.32
C GLN A 20 -13.24 -1.18 1.38
N VAL A 21 -13.77 -2.27 0.84
CA VAL A 21 -13.16 -3.61 0.97
C VAL A 21 -12.24 -3.92 -0.19
N LEU A 22 -12.66 -3.65 -1.43
CA LEU A 22 -11.83 -3.97 -2.62
C LEU A 22 -10.84 -2.84 -2.94
N ALA A 23 -11.31 -1.60 -2.98
CA ALA A 23 -10.47 -0.45 -3.34
C ALA A 23 -9.70 0.15 -2.15
N LEU A 24 -10.03 -0.27 -0.92
CA LEU A 24 -9.42 0.20 0.33
C LEU A 24 -9.47 1.73 0.50
N LYS A 25 -10.55 2.36 0.03
CA LYS A 25 -10.79 3.79 0.24
C LYS A 25 -11.34 3.99 1.66
N PRO A 26 -10.69 4.82 2.50
CA PRO A 26 -11.02 4.95 3.92
C PRO A 26 -12.34 5.71 4.16
N ASP A 27 -12.78 6.50 3.18
CA ASP A 27 -13.99 7.29 3.25
C ASP A 27 -14.61 7.42 1.85
N ARG A 28 -15.76 8.11 1.74
CA ARG A 28 -16.52 8.25 0.49
C ARG A 28 -16.06 9.41 -0.42
N ARG A 29 -14.95 10.11 -0.13
CA ARG A 29 -14.49 11.23 -0.99
C ARG A 29 -14.19 10.79 -2.42
N TYR A 30 -13.75 9.54 -2.61
CA TYR A 30 -13.48 8.94 -3.92
C TYR A 30 -14.70 8.86 -4.85
N MET A 31 -15.91 9.03 -4.33
CA MET A 31 -17.13 9.11 -5.13
C MET A 31 -17.06 10.24 -6.16
N ASN A 32 -16.48 11.38 -5.76
CA ASN A 32 -16.35 12.59 -6.56
C ASN A 32 -15.00 12.68 -7.30
N GLU A 33 -14.12 11.69 -7.15
CA GLU A 33 -12.83 11.60 -7.84
C GLU A 33 -12.94 10.85 -9.18
N VAL A 34 -11.91 11.00 -10.02
CA VAL A 34 -11.76 10.24 -11.27
C VAL A 34 -11.76 8.74 -10.96
N ALA A 35 -12.61 7.98 -11.65
CA ALA A 35 -12.83 6.56 -11.35
C ALA A 35 -11.58 5.69 -11.58
N HIS A 36 -10.67 6.13 -12.45
CA HIS A 36 -9.48 5.38 -12.85
C HIS A 36 -8.64 4.89 -11.66
N GLU A 37 -8.37 5.75 -10.69
CA GLU A 37 -7.56 5.38 -9.52
C GLU A 37 -8.24 4.30 -8.68
N THR A 38 -9.56 4.42 -8.47
CA THR A 38 -10.35 3.45 -7.72
C THR A 38 -10.41 2.11 -8.47
N LEU A 39 -10.56 2.14 -9.79
CA LEU A 39 -10.55 0.94 -10.64
C LEU A 39 -9.20 0.22 -10.60
N GLU A 40 -8.08 0.94 -10.65
CA GLU A 40 -6.76 0.32 -10.54
C GLU A 40 -6.53 -0.33 -9.17
N LYS A 41 -7.07 0.23 -8.08
CA LYS A 41 -7.07 -0.42 -6.75
C LYS A 41 -7.90 -1.71 -6.73
N ILE A 42 -9.11 -1.69 -7.31
CA ILE A 42 -9.96 -2.89 -7.43
C ILE A 42 -9.25 -3.98 -8.25
N ARG A 43 -8.63 -3.58 -9.36
CA ARG A 43 -7.86 -4.48 -10.22
C ARG A 43 -6.66 -5.07 -9.48
N LEU A 44 -5.95 -4.26 -8.69
CA LEU A 44 -4.84 -4.70 -7.85
C LEU A 44 -5.32 -5.75 -6.83
N TYR A 45 -6.42 -5.50 -6.13
CA TYR A 45 -7.01 -6.45 -5.19
C TYR A 45 -7.30 -7.81 -5.86
N ALA A 46 -7.98 -7.78 -7.02
CA ALA A 46 -8.34 -8.99 -7.75
C ALA A 46 -7.11 -9.77 -8.21
N LYS A 47 -6.10 -9.07 -8.73
CA LYS A 47 -4.82 -9.68 -9.13
C LYS A 47 -4.09 -10.31 -7.94
N SER A 48 -4.00 -9.61 -6.81
CA SER A 48 -3.33 -10.11 -5.60
C SER A 48 -4.04 -11.33 -5.01
N HIS A 49 -5.37 -11.34 -5.04
CA HIS A 49 -6.15 -12.49 -4.57
C HIS A 49 -5.93 -13.74 -5.44
N ALA A 50 -5.82 -13.54 -6.77
CA ALA A 50 -5.61 -14.63 -7.72
C ALA A 50 -4.14 -15.06 -7.87
N PHE A 51 -3.19 -14.36 -7.25
CA PHE A 51 -1.76 -14.59 -7.49
C PHE A 51 -1.25 -15.90 -6.88
N TYR A 52 -1.72 -16.28 -5.69
CA TYR A 52 -1.30 -17.50 -4.99
C TYR A 52 -2.42 -18.54 -5.02
N ASP A 53 -2.11 -19.74 -5.51
CA ASP A 53 -3.04 -20.85 -5.49
C ASP A 53 -3.42 -21.22 -4.05
N GLY A 54 -4.73 -21.42 -3.83
CA GLY A 54 -5.29 -21.66 -2.49
C GLY A 54 -5.25 -20.46 -1.52
N SER A 55 -4.90 -19.25 -1.98
CA SER A 55 -4.92 -18.07 -1.11
C SER A 55 -6.35 -17.66 -0.73
N LYS A 56 -6.55 -17.40 0.56
CA LYS A 56 -7.84 -16.96 1.11
C LYS A 56 -8.01 -15.44 1.08
N SER A 57 -6.96 -14.67 0.81
CA SER A 57 -6.96 -13.20 0.88
C SER A 57 -5.90 -12.58 -0.04
N PRO A 58 -6.00 -11.29 -0.39
CA PRO A 58 -4.98 -10.62 -1.20
C PRO A 58 -3.75 -10.18 -0.39
N TYR A 59 -3.67 -10.51 0.90
CA TYR A 59 -2.64 -10.01 1.82
C TYR A 59 -1.63 -11.09 2.19
N LEU A 60 -0.40 -10.65 2.44
CA LEU A 60 0.66 -11.45 3.03
C LEU A 60 1.14 -10.79 4.32
N TYR A 61 1.60 -11.61 5.27
CA TYR A 61 2.25 -11.15 6.48
C TYR A 61 3.54 -11.94 6.69
N PRO A 62 4.70 -11.28 6.89
CA PRO A 62 5.95 -11.98 7.06
C PRO A 62 6.00 -12.73 8.39
N HIS A 63 6.59 -13.91 8.37
CA HIS A 63 6.96 -14.59 9.60
C HIS A 63 7.89 -13.70 10.43
N TYR A 64 7.72 -13.70 11.75
CA TYR A 64 8.44 -12.84 12.69
C TYR A 64 8.09 -11.34 12.62
N GLY A 65 7.08 -10.97 11.82
CA GLY A 65 6.50 -9.63 11.81
C GLY A 65 7.21 -8.62 10.92
N LEU A 66 6.67 -7.40 10.86
CA LEU A 66 7.08 -6.37 9.90
C LEU A 66 8.54 -5.90 10.08
N GLY A 67 9.13 -6.06 11.28
CA GLY A 67 10.53 -5.71 11.53
C GLY A 67 11.52 -6.48 10.64
N SER A 68 11.17 -7.72 10.27
CA SER A 68 11.97 -8.56 9.36
C SER A 68 12.19 -7.92 7.98
N LEU A 69 11.25 -7.09 7.50
CA LEU A 69 11.40 -6.37 6.24
C LEU A 69 12.52 -5.33 6.33
N ALA A 70 12.55 -4.54 7.41
CA ALA A 70 13.59 -3.54 7.63
C ALA A 70 14.98 -4.19 7.72
N GLU A 71 15.08 -5.30 8.45
CA GLU A 71 16.32 -6.08 8.57
C GLU A 71 16.77 -6.65 7.22
N ALA A 72 15.85 -7.18 6.40
CA ALA A 72 16.17 -7.71 5.08
C ALA A 72 16.73 -6.63 4.14
N PHE A 73 16.18 -5.41 4.18
CA PHE A 73 16.70 -4.29 3.41
C PHE A 73 18.04 -3.77 3.96
N ALA A 74 18.22 -3.72 5.28
CA ALA A 74 19.51 -3.37 5.90
C ALA A 74 20.60 -4.36 5.46
N ARG A 75 20.30 -5.67 5.49
CA ARG A 75 21.19 -6.71 4.96
C ARG A 75 21.49 -6.50 3.48
N LYS A 76 20.48 -6.21 2.66
CA LYS A 76 20.67 -5.95 1.23
C LYS A 76 21.63 -4.78 1.03
N ALA A 77 21.43 -3.66 1.72
CA ALA A 77 22.32 -2.50 1.63
C ALA A 77 23.75 -2.81 2.09
N ALA A 78 23.93 -3.61 3.14
CA ALA A 78 25.25 -4.02 3.62
C ALA A 78 26.02 -4.85 2.58
N ILE A 79 25.34 -5.69 1.80
CA ILE A 79 25.93 -6.41 0.66
C ILE A 79 26.49 -5.43 -0.39
N TYR A 80 25.86 -4.27 -0.56
CA TYR A 80 26.32 -3.21 -1.46
C TYR A 80 27.28 -2.20 -0.79
N GLY A 81 27.82 -2.53 0.39
CA GLY A 81 28.87 -1.76 1.05
C GLY A 81 28.39 -0.75 2.10
N ALA A 82 27.10 -0.69 2.42
CA ALA A 82 26.61 0.16 3.51
C ALA A 82 27.07 -0.36 4.88
N THR A 83 27.46 0.55 5.79
CA THR A 83 27.75 0.22 7.19
C THR A 83 26.63 0.76 8.07
N PHE A 84 26.08 -0.10 8.93
CA PHE A 84 25.01 0.27 9.86
C PHE A 84 25.55 0.34 11.28
N VAL A 85 25.23 1.42 11.98
CA VAL A 85 25.58 1.61 13.40
C VAL A 85 24.27 1.76 14.18
N LEU A 86 24.05 0.84 15.12
CA LEU A 86 22.88 0.86 16.00
C LEU A 86 23.20 1.64 17.28
N ASN A 87 22.16 2.18 17.92
CA ASN A 87 22.27 2.90 19.18
C ASN A 87 23.25 4.10 19.15
N GLN A 88 23.40 4.72 17.97
CA GLN A 88 24.23 5.91 17.80
C GLN A 88 23.38 7.17 17.96
N GLN A 89 23.73 8.01 18.93
CA GLN A 89 23.16 9.35 19.04
C GLN A 89 23.76 10.27 17.98
N ILE A 90 22.93 11.18 17.45
CA ILE A 90 23.32 12.15 16.44
C ILE A 90 23.44 13.52 17.12
N ASP A 91 24.65 14.08 17.15
CA ASP A 91 24.94 15.35 17.84
C ASP A 91 24.38 16.58 17.11
N GLY A 92 24.22 16.49 15.79
CA GLY A 92 23.68 17.55 14.96
C GLY A 92 23.80 17.25 13.47
N VAL A 93 23.08 18.03 12.65
CA VAL A 93 23.19 17.98 11.19
C VAL A 93 23.94 19.23 10.74
N ILE A 94 25.03 19.06 9.99
CA ILE A 94 25.81 20.17 9.45
C ILE A 94 25.17 20.59 8.12
N HIS A 95 24.76 21.84 8.03
CA HIS A 95 24.33 22.47 6.79
C HIS A 95 25.43 23.44 6.35
N GLU A 96 26.01 23.24 5.17
CA GLU A 96 26.81 24.29 4.55
C GLU A 96 25.85 25.37 4.04
N ASN A 97 26.00 26.59 4.55
CA ASN A 97 25.27 27.74 4.02
C ASN A 97 25.71 27.94 2.56
N GLU A 98 24.79 27.70 1.61
CA GLU A 98 24.96 28.16 0.23
C GLU A 98 25.21 29.67 0.27
N LYS A 99 26.37 30.10 -0.27
CA LYS A 99 26.61 31.51 -0.56
C LYS A 99 25.72 31.97 -1.70
#